data_AF-A0A151EKM6-F1
#
_entry.id   AF-A0A151EKM6-F1
#
_cell.length_a   1.000
_cell.length_b   1.000
_cell.length_c   1.000
_cell.angle_alpha   90.00
_cell.angle_beta   90.00
_cell.angle_gamma   90.00
#
_symmetry.space_group_name_H-M   'P 1'
#
loop_
_entity.id
_entity.type
_entity.pdbx_description
1 polymer ?
#
loop_
_entity_poly.entity_id
_entity_poly.type
_entity_poly.pdbx_seq_one_letter_code
_entity_poly.pdbx_strand_id
1 'polypeptide(L)'
;MTDELNHFRAPVSKTFRRRSPFDQLFEHMCKVRECIDILGKGLIKYYKGNYKDFSEVANKVSKLEHEADLIKRNLRNHLPSFVFIPVDKGKFMWALREQDAILDHAENLSRMLDMRHTKIPKELQSVFIEHVKLVVNTVEAMEEAVSNIKDLVETSFVKREREQTKKFIYKVHEFEYKADEKKYEMTKSIYKLEKKLKPMDVYHLLKIADWVDDIADHAENVADWLRSMIAK
;
A
#
# COMPACT_ATOMS: atom_id res chain seq x y z
N MET A 1 -57.53 -1.16 8.63
CA MET A 1 -57.22 -1.22 7.18
C MET A 1 -56.47 0.04 6.82
N THR A 2 -55.22 0.06 6.36
CA THR A 2 -54.12 -0.89 6.22
C THR A 2 -53.00 0.02 5.71
N ASP A 3 -51.98 0.32 6.51
CA ASP A 3 -50.82 1.08 6.05
C ASP A 3 -50.01 0.19 5.09
N GLU A 4 -49.98 0.59 3.81
CA GLU A 4 -49.15 -0.05 2.81
C GLU A 4 -47.68 0.35 3.02
N LEU A 5 -46.93 -0.59 3.60
CA LEU A 5 -45.48 -0.62 3.58
C LEU A 5 -44.98 -0.62 2.12
N ASN A 6 -44.55 0.54 1.64
CA ASN A 6 -43.76 0.66 0.41
C ASN A 6 -42.40 -0.01 0.61
N HIS A 7 -42.35 -1.32 0.38
CA HIS A 7 -41.11 -2.06 0.18
C HIS A 7 -40.45 -1.59 -1.11
N PHE A 8 -39.47 -0.70 -1.00
CA PHE A 8 -38.54 -0.39 -2.08
C PHE A 8 -37.70 -1.64 -2.37
N ARG A 9 -38.23 -2.55 -3.19
CA ARG A 9 -37.49 -3.70 -3.70
C ARG A 9 -36.52 -3.18 -4.76
N ALA A 10 -35.28 -2.97 -4.35
CA ALA A 10 -34.19 -2.78 -5.30
C ALA A 10 -34.17 -3.98 -6.28
N PRO A 11 -33.99 -3.74 -7.58
CA PRO A 11 -34.03 -4.81 -8.58
C PRO A 11 -32.97 -5.86 -8.26
N VAL A 12 -33.35 -7.14 -8.32
CA VAL A 12 -32.50 -8.31 -8.06
C VAL A 12 -31.19 -8.25 -8.86
N SER A 13 -31.20 -7.60 -10.03
CA SER A 13 -30.02 -7.33 -10.87
C SER A 13 -28.94 -6.48 -10.20
N LYS A 14 -29.27 -5.58 -9.28
CA LYS A 14 -28.29 -4.82 -8.47
C LYS A 14 -27.75 -5.65 -7.29
N THR A 15 -28.49 -6.66 -6.85
CA THR A 15 -28.09 -7.55 -5.75
C THR A 15 -27.21 -8.71 -6.25
N PHE A 16 -27.32 -9.07 -7.53
CA PHE A 16 -26.58 -10.17 -8.17
C PHE A 16 -25.42 -9.74 -9.09
N ARG A 17 -25.06 -8.46 -9.14
CA ARG A 17 -23.82 -8.05 -9.82
C ARG A 17 -22.65 -8.58 -8.97
N ARG A 18 -22.15 -9.78 -9.28
CA ARG A 18 -20.86 -10.25 -8.76
C ARG A 18 -19.86 -9.13 -9.00
N ARG A 19 -19.31 -8.53 -7.93
CA ARG A 19 -18.32 -7.46 -8.01
C ARG A 19 -17.18 -7.94 -8.91
N SER A 20 -16.70 -7.08 -9.80
CA SER A 20 -15.58 -7.44 -10.67
C SER A 20 -14.36 -7.79 -9.79
N PRO A 21 -13.53 -8.77 -10.17
CA PRO A 21 -12.24 -8.99 -9.50
C PRO A 21 -11.40 -7.73 -9.40
N PHE A 22 -11.48 -6.84 -10.40
CA PHE A 22 -10.80 -5.54 -10.40
C PHE A 22 -11.42 -4.53 -9.43
N ASP A 23 -12.74 -4.60 -9.18
CA ASP A 23 -13.37 -3.78 -8.13
C ASP A 23 -12.83 -4.18 -6.75
N GLN A 24 -12.69 -5.48 -6.51
CA GLN A 24 -12.16 -5.99 -5.24
C GLN A 24 -10.65 -5.72 -5.09
N LEU A 25 -9.89 -5.78 -6.19
CA LEU A 25 -8.48 -5.36 -6.19
C LEU A 25 -8.35 -3.88 -5.83
N PHE A 26 -9.21 -3.02 -6.38
CA PHE A 26 -9.21 -1.61 -6.04
C PHE A 26 -9.71 -1.35 -4.61
N GLU A 27 -10.74 -2.07 -4.14
CA GLU A 27 -11.21 -2.02 -2.75
C GLU A 27 -10.09 -2.39 -1.76
N HIS A 28 -9.30 -3.41 -2.08
CA HIS A 28 -8.09 -3.77 -1.33
C HIS A 28 -7.05 -2.65 -1.38
N MET A 29 -6.77 -2.08 -2.55
CA MET A 29 -5.86 -0.94 -2.72
C MET A 29 -6.27 0.29 -1.88
N CYS A 30 -7.57 0.60 -1.77
CA CYS A 30 -8.04 1.67 -0.91
C CYS A 30 -7.70 1.42 0.58
N LYS A 31 -7.70 0.17 1.03
CA LYS A 31 -7.25 -0.20 2.39
C LYS A 31 -5.75 -0.03 2.56
N VAL A 32 -4.96 -0.39 1.56
CA VAL A 32 -3.53 -0.09 1.52
C VAL A 32 -3.29 1.41 1.66
N ARG A 33 -3.96 2.23 0.85
CA ARG A 33 -3.86 3.71 0.90
C ARG A 33 -4.19 4.25 2.30
N GLU A 34 -5.34 3.86 2.85
CA GLU A 34 -5.79 4.29 4.18
C GLU A 34 -4.76 3.93 5.27
N CYS A 35 -4.21 2.71 5.20
CA CYS A 35 -3.20 2.23 6.14
C CYS A 35 -1.92 3.05 6.08
N ILE A 36 -1.38 3.27 4.86
CA ILE A 36 -0.15 4.02 4.66
C ILE A 36 -0.32 5.51 5.01
N ASP A 37 -1.49 6.10 4.81
CA ASP A 37 -1.81 7.45 5.26
C ASP A 37 -1.73 7.60 6.79
N ILE A 38 -2.30 6.64 7.52
CA ILE A 38 -2.29 6.63 8.98
C ILE A 38 -0.87 6.38 9.49
N LEU A 39 -0.19 5.38 8.94
CA LEU A 39 1.18 5.04 9.32
C LEU A 39 2.13 6.20 9.03
N GLY A 40 2.10 6.81 7.84
CA GLY A 40 2.97 7.92 7.46
C GLY A 40 2.83 9.12 8.39
N LYS A 41 1.59 9.50 8.75
CA LYS A 41 1.34 10.56 9.75
C LYS A 41 1.86 10.18 11.13
N GLY A 42 1.70 8.91 11.53
CA GLY A 42 2.22 8.36 12.78
C GLY A 42 3.75 8.38 12.84
N LEU A 43 4.43 7.94 11.77
CA LEU A 43 5.88 7.93 11.63
C LEU A 43 6.46 9.34 11.73
N ILE A 44 5.86 10.34 11.06
CA ILE A 44 6.34 11.74 11.18
C ILE A 44 6.29 12.24 12.63
N LYS A 45 5.26 11.89 13.42
CA LYS A 45 5.19 12.22 14.85
C LYS A 45 6.23 11.45 15.65
N TYR A 46 6.37 10.15 15.38
CA TYR A 46 7.33 9.26 16.03
C TYR A 46 8.78 9.75 15.81
N TYR A 47 9.14 10.13 14.59
CA TYR A 47 10.47 10.63 14.22
C TYR A 47 10.83 11.92 14.96
N LYS A 48 9.83 12.74 15.30
CA LYS A 48 9.98 13.94 16.12
C LYS A 48 10.05 13.66 17.63
N GLY A 49 9.97 12.39 18.03
CA GLY A 49 9.99 11.95 19.43
C GLY A 49 8.64 12.02 20.14
N ASN A 50 7.53 12.15 19.41
CA ASN A 50 6.20 12.09 19.98
C ASN A 50 5.61 10.67 19.83
N TYR A 51 5.64 9.92 20.93
CA TYR A 51 5.18 8.53 20.99
C TYR A 51 3.80 8.33 21.64
N LYS A 52 3.21 9.38 22.22
CA LYS A 52 2.04 9.25 23.14
C LYS A 52 0.83 8.54 22.53
N ASP A 53 0.66 8.65 21.21
CA ASP A 53 -0.48 8.10 20.48
C ASP A 53 -0.06 7.00 19.49
N PHE A 54 1.19 6.50 19.58
CA PHE A 54 1.69 5.57 18.57
C PHE A 54 1.03 4.19 18.67
N SER A 55 0.65 3.75 19.88
CA SER A 55 -0.13 2.51 20.06
C SER A 55 -1.49 2.57 19.36
N GLU A 56 -2.13 3.75 19.29
CA GLU A 56 -3.36 3.91 18.51
C GLU A 56 -3.12 3.78 17.00
N VAL A 57 -1.97 4.27 16.52
CA VAL A 57 -1.55 4.09 15.11
C VAL A 57 -1.37 2.60 14.82
N ALA A 58 -0.62 1.88 15.65
CA ALA A 58 -0.40 0.44 15.49
C ALA A 58 -1.71 -0.36 15.49
N ASN A 59 -2.65 -0.04 16.40
CA ASN A 59 -3.97 -0.68 16.44
C ASN A 59 -4.80 -0.42 15.18
N LYS A 60 -4.76 0.82 14.64
CA LYS A 60 -5.47 1.16 13.41
C LYS A 60 -4.87 0.45 12.19
N VAL A 61 -3.54 0.39 12.11
CA VAL A 61 -2.82 -0.34 11.05
C VAL A 61 -3.19 -1.82 11.09
N SER A 62 -3.14 -2.46 12.26
CA SER A 62 -3.52 -3.88 12.42
C SER A 62 -4.99 -4.14 12.05
N LYS A 63 -5.90 -3.22 12.38
CA LYS A 63 -7.30 -3.32 11.95
C LYS A 63 -7.44 -3.25 10.43
N LEU A 64 -6.70 -2.37 9.76
CA LEU A 64 -6.76 -2.22 8.31
C LEU A 64 -6.15 -3.39 7.56
N GLU A 65 -5.05 -3.95 8.06
CA GLU A 65 -4.50 -5.23 7.57
C GLU A 65 -5.58 -6.32 7.63
N HIS A 66 -6.25 -6.47 8.79
CA HIS A 66 -7.28 -7.50 8.94
C HIS A 66 -8.46 -7.31 7.98
N GLU A 67 -8.93 -6.06 7.82
CA GLU A 67 -9.99 -5.72 6.86
C GLU A 67 -9.58 -6.03 5.41
N ALA A 68 -8.33 -5.75 5.04
CA ALA A 68 -7.78 -6.04 3.73
C ALA A 68 -7.60 -7.55 3.49
N ASP A 69 -7.13 -8.30 4.49
CA ASP A 69 -7.00 -9.76 4.40
C ASP A 69 -8.35 -10.44 4.18
N LEU A 70 -9.44 -9.91 4.76
CA LEU A 70 -10.80 -10.37 4.45
C LEU A 70 -11.16 -10.17 2.97
N ILE A 71 -10.81 -9.02 2.39
CA ILE A 71 -11.01 -8.73 0.95
C ILE A 71 -10.16 -9.69 0.11
N LYS A 72 -8.87 -9.87 0.44
CA LYS A 72 -7.95 -10.80 -0.24
C LYS A 72 -8.46 -12.23 -0.22
N ARG A 73 -8.92 -12.73 0.94
CA ARG A 73 -9.52 -14.07 1.09
C ARG A 73 -10.78 -14.19 0.27
N ASN A 74 -11.65 -13.19 0.30
CA ASN A 74 -12.86 -13.17 -0.51
C ASN A 74 -12.53 -13.25 -2.01
N LEU A 75 -11.54 -12.48 -2.47
CA LEU A 75 -11.08 -12.49 -3.85
C LEU A 75 -10.53 -13.86 -4.25
N ARG A 76 -9.63 -14.44 -3.46
CA ARG A 76 -9.06 -15.79 -3.70
C ARG A 76 -10.14 -16.87 -3.78
N ASN A 77 -11.13 -16.85 -2.89
CA ASN A 77 -12.20 -17.84 -2.86
C ASN A 77 -13.19 -17.70 -4.04
N HIS A 78 -13.39 -16.47 -4.53
CA HIS A 78 -14.35 -16.16 -5.60
C HIS A 78 -13.71 -15.92 -6.96
N LEU A 79 -12.42 -16.22 -7.11
CA LEU A 79 -11.72 -16.27 -8.40
C LEU A 79 -11.40 -17.71 -8.85
N PRO A 80 -12.36 -18.66 -8.89
CA PRO A 80 -12.10 -20.02 -9.35
C PRO A 80 -11.71 -20.06 -10.84
N SER A 81 -11.21 -21.23 -11.28
CA SER A 81 -10.69 -21.46 -12.62
C SER A 81 -11.66 -21.05 -13.75
N PHE A 82 -12.98 -21.13 -13.52
CA PHE A 82 -14.01 -20.79 -14.50
C PHE A 82 -14.37 -19.28 -14.60
N VAL A 83 -13.94 -18.42 -13.67
CA VAL A 83 -14.17 -16.97 -13.81
C VAL A 83 -13.28 -16.43 -14.91
N PHE A 84 -13.88 -15.93 -15.99
CA PHE A 84 -13.14 -15.28 -17.06
C PHE A 84 -12.72 -13.87 -16.64
N ILE A 85 -11.42 -13.59 -16.68
CA ILE A 85 -10.87 -12.24 -16.57
C ILE A 85 -10.05 -11.95 -17.83
N PRO A 86 -10.02 -10.71 -18.33
CA PRO A 86 -9.37 -10.38 -19.59
C PRO A 86 -7.85 -10.18 -19.46
N VAL A 87 -7.24 -10.73 -18.41
CA VAL A 87 -5.79 -10.72 -18.14
C VAL A 87 -5.35 -12.10 -17.66
N ASP A 88 -4.04 -12.33 -17.63
CA ASP A 88 -3.50 -13.53 -17.00
C ASP A 88 -3.82 -13.56 -15.48
N LYS A 89 -4.40 -14.66 -15.01
CA LYS A 89 -4.77 -14.85 -13.59
C LYS A 89 -3.56 -14.85 -12.67
N GLY A 90 -2.45 -15.44 -13.11
CA GLY A 90 -1.21 -15.47 -12.32
C GLY A 90 -0.72 -14.05 -12.05
N LYS A 91 -0.62 -13.23 -13.11
CA LYS A 91 -0.23 -11.81 -12.98
C LYS A 91 -1.16 -11.05 -12.05
N PHE A 92 -2.47 -11.21 -12.20
CA PHE A 92 -3.45 -10.60 -11.30
C PHE A 92 -3.21 -10.99 -9.84
N MET A 93 -3.00 -12.28 -9.56
CA MET A 93 -2.78 -12.78 -8.21
C MET A 93 -1.44 -12.31 -7.62
N TRP A 94 -0.42 -12.12 -8.46
CA TRP A 94 0.84 -11.51 -8.03
C TRP A 94 0.66 -10.04 -7.65
N ALA A 95 -0.05 -9.23 -8.45
CA ALA A 95 -0.34 -7.85 -8.06
C ALA A 95 -1.10 -7.77 -6.72
N LEU A 96 -2.10 -8.63 -6.51
CA LEU A 96 -2.82 -8.70 -5.22
C LEU A 96 -1.88 -9.06 -4.06
N ARG A 97 -0.95 -10.00 -4.27
CA ARG A 97 0.03 -10.41 -3.26
C ARG A 97 0.97 -9.26 -2.90
N GLU A 98 1.43 -8.48 -3.87
CA GLU A 98 2.32 -7.34 -3.61
C GLU A 98 1.57 -6.21 -2.87
N GLN A 99 0.29 -5.96 -3.18
CA GLN A 99 -0.52 -5.03 -2.38
C GLN A 99 -0.66 -5.47 -0.92
N ASP A 100 -0.83 -6.77 -0.69
CA ASP A 100 -0.97 -7.36 0.64
C ASP A 100 0.34 -7.25 1.44
N ALA A 101 1.48 -7.46 0.79
CA ALA A 101 2.79 -7.33 1.41
C ALA A 101 3.03 -5.90 1.97
N ILE A 102 2.50 -4.86 1.33
CA ILE A 102 2.57 -3.49 1.88
C ILE A 102 1.94 -3.41 3.28
N LEU A 103 0.79 -4.05 3.48
CA LEU A 103 0.08 -4.06 4.76
C LEU A 103 0.83 -4.88 5.80
N ASP A 104 1.37 -6.03 5.42
CA ASP A 104 2.20 -6.87 6.28
C ASP A 104 3.41 -6.08 6.82
N HIS A 105 4.13 -5.37 5.94
CA HIS A 105 5.29 -4.56 6.33
C HIS A 105 4.87 -3.36 7.20
N ALA A 106 3.76 -2.69 6.86
CA ALA A 106 3.19 -1.62 7.67
C ALA A 106 2.82 -2.09 9.08
N GLU A 107 2.18 -3.26 9.22
CA GLU A 107 1.79 -3.83 10.50
C GLU A 107 3.03 -4.20 11.32
N ASN A 108 3.97 -4.95 10.74
CA ASN A 108 5.22 -5.36 11.39
C ASN A 108 6.01 -4.15 11.89
N LEU A 109 6.15 -3.11 11.06
CA LEU A 109 6.80 -1.87 11.45
C LEU A 109 6.09 -1.19 12.61
N SER A 110 4.78 -1.02 12.52
CA SER A 110 4.00 -0.34 13.56
C SER A 110 4.09 -1.07 14.90
N ARG A 111 3.99 -2.41 14.91
CA ARG A 111 4.15 -3.24 16.11
C ARG A 111 5.56 -3.15 16.70
N MET A 112 6.61 -3.21 15.87
CA MET A 112 7.99 -3.07 16.34
C MET A 112 8.24 -1.71 17.00
N LEU A 113 7.73 -0.64 16.39
CA LEU A 113 7.88 0.72 16.90
C LEU A 113 7.11 0.92 18.21
N ASP A 114 5.93 0.30 18.36
CA ASP A 114 5.15 0.32 19.59
C ASP A 114 5.82 -0.48 20.73
N MET A 115 6.44 -1.62 20.41
CA MET A 115 7.18 -2.43 21.39
C MET A 115 8.47 -1.75 21.88
N ARG A 116 9.18 -1.02 21.01
CA ARG A 116 10.45 -0.38 21.36
C ARG A 116 10.60 0.99 20.73
N HIS A 117 10.41 2.01 21.56
CA HIS A 117 10.67 3.40 21.23
C HIS A 117 12.17 3.66 21.01
N THR A 118 12.57 3.79 19.75
CA THR A 118 13.91 4.19 19.32
C THR A 118 13.93 5.67 19.00
N LYS A 119 14.70 6.43 19.76
CA LYS A 119 14.86 7.86 19.51
C LYS A 119 15.67 8.08 18.25
N ILE A 120 15.08 8.75 17.26
CA ILE A 120 15.79 9.19 16.06
C ILE A 120 16.65 10.41 16.40
N PRO A 121 17.99 10.35 16.18
CA PRO A 121 18.87 11.50 16.33
C PRO A 121 18.38 12.70 15.52
N LYS A 122 18.48 13.92 16.08
CA LYS A 122 18.00 15.15 15.41
C LYS A 122 18.57 15.33 14.00
N GLU A 123 19.85 14.96 13.82
CA GLU A 123 20.57 15.01 12.55
C GLU A 123 19.96 14.09 11.47
N LEU A 124 19.22 13.04 11.86
CA LEU A 124 18.58 12.10 10.96
C LEU A 124 17.09 12.40 10.73
N GLN A 125 16.45 13.26 11.53
CA GLN A 125 15.00 13.45 11.45
C GLN A 125 14.52 13.95 10.08
N SER A 126 15.26 14.85 9.43
CA SER A 126 14.87 15.38 8.10
C SER A 126 14.82 14.27 7.06
N VAL A 127 15.89 13.45 6.97
CA VAL A 127 15.99 12.41 5.94
C VAL A 127 14.95 11.31 6.15
N PHE A 128 14.65 10.92 7.39
CA PHE A 128 13.57 9.98 7.70
C PHE A 128 12.18 10.54 7.31
N ILE A 129 11.93 11.82 7.55
CA ILE A 129 10.66 12.48 7.18
C ILE A 129 10.52 12.65 5.66
N GLU A 130 11.61 12.95 4.95
CA GLU A 130 11.63 13.03 3.50
C GLU A 130 11.37 11.65 2.87
N HIS A 131 12.04 10.62 3.37
CA HIS A 131 11.87 9.23 2.92
C HIS A 131 10.42 8.76 3.06
N VAL A 132 9.83 8.86 4.26
CA VAL A 132 8.43 8.42 4.46
C VAL A 132 7.42 9.17 3.59
N LYS A 133 7.67 10.46 3.28
CA LYS A 133 6.81 11.21 2.36
C LYS A 133 6.88 10.67 0.94
N LEU A 134 8.07 10.31 0.46
CA LEU A 134 8.24 9.71 -0.86
C LEU A 134 7.59 8.33 -0.94
N VAL A 135 7.72 7.51 0.10
CA VAL A 135 7.01 6.22 0.21
C VAL A 135 5.50 6.42 0.15
N VAL A 136 4.95 7.37 0.91
CA VAL A 136 3.51 7.71 0.87
C VAL A 136 3.08 8.14 -0.53
N ASN A 137 3.86 9.00 -1.20
CA ASN A 137 3.58 9.45 -2.58
C ASN A 137 3.64 8.29 -3.60
N THR A 138 4.54 7.33 -3.39
CA THR A 138 4.66 6.12 -4.24
C THR A 138 3.37 5.31 -4.18
N VAL A 139 2.83 5.12 -2.97
CA VAL A 139 1.55 4.42 -2.74
C VAL A 139 0.36 5.21 -3.32
N GLU A 140 0.36 6.54 -3.27
CA GLU A 140 -0.65 7.37 -3.96
C GLU A 140 -0.61 7.17 -5.48
N ALA A 141 0.57 7.19 -6.08
CA ALA A 141 0.73 6.95 -7.51
C ALA A 141 0.31 5.51 -7.89
N MET A 142 0.58 4.53 -7.02
CA MET A 142 0.12 3.16 -7.22
C MET A 142 -1.42 3.07 -7.20
N GLU A 143 -2.10 3.78 -6.30
CA GLU A 143 -3.56 3.82 -6.27
C GLU A 143 -4.14 4.33 -7.60
N GLU A 144 -3.56 5.41 -8.16
CA GLU A 144 -3.93 5.93 -9.49
C GLU A 144 -3.77 4.85 -10.58
N ALA A 145 -2.67 4.08 -10.54
CA ALA A 145 -2.40 3.00 -11.48
C ALA A 145 -3.40 1.84 -11.37
N VAL A 146 -3.71 1.39 -10.15
CA VAL A 146 -4.67 0.30 -9.89
C VAL A 146 -6.09 0.74 -10.27
N SER A 147 -6.48 1.97 -9.93
CA SER A 147 -7.77 2.55 -10.30
C SER A 147 -7.95 2.55 -11.82
N ASN A 148 -6.93 3.00 -12.56
CA ASN A 148 -7.00 3.03 -14.01
C ASN A 148 -7.03 1.63 -14.66
N ILE A 149 -6.42 0.61 -14.05
CA ILE A 149 -6.53 -0.77 -14.54
C ILE A 149 -7.98 -1.28 -14.50
N LYS A 150 -8.74 -0.92 -13.47
CA LYS A 150 -10.17 -1.24 -13.39
C LYS A 150 -10.93 -0.61 -14.57
N ASP A 151 -10.69 0.66 -14.86
CA ASP A 151 -11.36 1.39 -15.95
C ASP A 151 -10.90 0.89 -17.34
N LEU A 152 -9.64 0.49 -17.48
CA LEU A 152 -9.09 -0.13 -18.69
C LEU A 152 -9.81 -1.44 -19.04
N VAL A 153 -10.16 -2.23 -18.03
CA VAL A 153 -10.89 -3.49 -18.20
C VAL A 153 -12.34 -3.22 -18.62
N GLU A 154 -13.00 -2.23 -18.02
CA GLU A 154 -14.37 -1.83 -18.37
C GLU A 154 -14.47 -1.30 -19.81
N THR A 155 -13.43 -0.61 -20.27
CA THR A 155 -13.36 -0.05 -21.62
C THR A 155 -12.83 -1.05 -22.65
N SER A 156 -12.56 -2.31 -22.31
CA SER A 156 -12.00 -3.31 -23.23
C SER A 156 -10.63 -2.91 -23.82
N PHE A 157 -9.74 -2.36 -23.00
CA PHE A 157 -8.35 -2.06 -23.33
C PHE A 157 -8.16 -1.03 -24.46
N VAL A 158 -8.96 0.05 -24.46
CA VAL A 158 -8.77 1.15 -25.42
C VAL A 158 -7.35 1.73 -25.27
N LYS A 159 -6.72 2.05 -26.41
CA LYS A 159 -5.35 2.56 -26.48
C LYS A 159 -5.09 3.75 -25.55
N ARG A 160 -6.05 4.68 -25.45
CA ARG A 160 -5.96 5.87 -24.58
C ARG A 160 -5.75 5.49 -23.11
N GLU A 161 -6.60 4.63 -22.58
CA GLU A 161 -6.52 4.19 -21.18
C GLU A 161 -5.21 3.43 -20.92
N ARG A 162 -4.77 2.61 -21.87
CA ARG A 162 -3.48 1.89 -21.78
C ARG A 162 -2.29 2.86 -21.66
N GLU A 163 -2.26 3.93 -22.45
CA GLU A 163 -1.21 4.95 -22.35
C GLU A 163 -1.30 5.72 -21.04
N GLN A 164 -2.50 5.97 -20.54
CA GLN A 164 -2.69 6.57 -19.22
C GLN A 164 -2.16 5.67 -18.10
N THR A 165 -2.39 4.36 -18.17
CA THR A 165 -1.89 3.41 -17.16
C THR A 165 -0.37 3.39 -17.14
N LYS A 166 0.27 3.40 -18.32
CA LYS A 166 1.74 3.48 -18.42
C LYS A 166 2.30 4.75 -17.77
N LYS A 167 1.62 5.89 -17.90
CA LYS A 167 2.04 7.14 -17.24
C LYS A 167 1.98 7.02 -15.72
N PHE A 168 0.92 6.41 -15.18
CA PHE A 168 0.83 6.18 -13.74
C PHE A 168 1.91 5.22 -13.24
N ILE A 169 2.16 4.12 -13.96
CA ILE A 169 3.25 3.18 -13.64
C ILE A 169 4.61 3.91 -13.62
N TYR A 170 4.91 4.73 -14.64
CA TYR A 170 6.14 5.53 -14.67
C TYR A 170 6.25 6.49 -13.46
N LYS A 171 5.14 7.08 -13.04
CA LYS A 171 5.09 7.95 -11.85
C LYS A 171 5.39 7.18 -10.56
N VAL A 172 4.96 5.91 -10.45
CA VAL A 172 5.34 5.02 -9.33
C VAL A 172 6.84 4.81 -9.31
N HIS A 173 7.43 4.39 -10.44
CA HIS A 173 8.88 4.19 -10.60
C HIS A 173 9.68 5.47 -10.26
N GLU A 174 9.19 6.65 -10.65
CA GLU A 174 9.86 7.90 -10.33
C GLU A 174 9.89 8.21 -8.82
N PHE A 175 8.82 7.88 -8.10
CA PHE A 175 8.77 8.12 -6.65
C PHE A 175 9.52 7.07 -5.85
N GLU A 176 9.46 5.80 -6.26
CA GLU A 176 10.24 4.72 -5.67
C GLU A 176 11.73 5.03 -5.80
N TYR A 177 12.23 5.36 -7.00
CA TYR A 177 13.65 5.70 -7.20
C TYR A 177 14.13 6.82 -6.27
N LYS A 178 13.28 7.84 -6.04
CA LYS A 178 13.59 8.93 -5.11
C LYS A 178 13.58 8.46 -3.66
N ALA A 179 12.67 7.57 -3.28
CA ALA A 179 12.64 6.97 -1.95
C ALA A 179 13.93 6.16 -1.72
N ASP A 180 14.34 5.40 -2.71
CA ASP A 180 15.52 4.54 -2.71
C ASP A 180 16.82 5.36 -2.54
N GLU A 181 16.95 6.47 -3.28
CA GLU A 181 18.03 7.45 -3.09
C GLU A 181 18.06 8.01 -1.65
N LYS A 182 16.88 8.26 -1.06
CA LYS A 182 16.76 8.77 0.31
C LYS A 182 17.07 7.71 1.36
N LYS A 183 16.72 6.43 1.14
CA LYS A 183 17.17 5.33 1.99
C LYS A 183 18.68 5.18 1.98
N TYR A 184 19.31 5.32 0.81
CA TYR A 184 20.77 5.28 0.72
C TYR A 184 21.41 6.43 1.52
N GLU A 185 20.90 7.66 1.37
CA GLU A 185 21.36 8.82 2.16
C GLU A 185 21.18 8.60 3.67
N MET A 186 20.02 8.09 4.08
CA MET A 186 19.66 7.78 5.46
C MET A 186 20.59 6.73 6.05
N THR A 187 20.81 5.62 5.35
CA THR A 187 21.69 4.52 5.76
C THR A 187 23.13 4.97 5.93
N LYS A 188 23.65 5.74 4.96
CA LYS A 188 24.98 6.35 5.06
C LYS A 188 25.11 7.26 6.27
N SER A 189 24.06 8.00 6.61
CA SER A 189 24.04 8.91 7.75
C SER A 189 23.94 8.17 9.09
N ILE A 190 23.24 7.04 9.14
CA ILE A 190 23.23 6.15 10.32
C ILE A 190 24.63 5.60 10.59
N TYR A 191 25.34 5.09 9.57
CA TYR A 191 26.69 4.54 9.76
C TYR A 191 27.72 5.58 10.22
N LYS A 192 27.60 6.85 9.79
CA LYS A 192 28.45 7.93 10.31
C LYS A 192 28.28 8.15 11.82
N LEU A 193 27.12 7.80 12.37
CA LEU A 193 26.79 7.93 13.79
C LEU A 193 27.02 6.64 14.58
N GLU A 194 27.46 5.55 13.96
CA GLU A 194 27.61 4.23 14.58
C GLU A 194 28.39 4.29 15.90
N LYS A 195 29.55 4.95 15.92
CA LYS A 195 30.38 5.09 17.14
C LYS A 195 29.73 5.91 18.26
N LYS A 196 28.67 6.68 17.96
CA LYS A 196 27.93 7.52 18.90
C LYS A 196 26.62 6.87 19.36
N LEU A 197 26.20 5.78 18.75
CA LEU A 197 24.93 5.10 19.00
C LEU A 197 25.18 3.75 19.67
N LYS A 198 24.21 3.26 20.44
CA LYS A 198 24.27 1.89 20.95
C LYS A 198 24.03 0.93 19.77
N PRO A 199 24.65 -0.27 19.74
CA PRO A 199 24.45 -1.23 18.65
C PRO A 199 22.98 -1.52 18.34
N MET A 200 22.15 -1.66 19.38
CA MET A 200 20.71 -1.90 19.22
C MET A 200 19.95 -0.69 18.62
N ASP A 201 20.42 0.54 18.87
CA ASP A 201 19.82 1.73 18.26
C ASP A 201 20.18 1.81 16.78
N VAL A 202 21.42 1.49 16.40
CA VAL A 202 21.83 1.40 14.99
C VAL A 202 20.99 0.37 14.25
N TYR A 203 20.87 -0.84 14.81
CA TYR A 203 20.04 -1.90 14.24
C TYR A 203 18.59 -1.45 14.05
N HIS A 204 17.96 -0.85 15.06
CA HIS A 204 16.59 -0.37 14.92
C HIS A 204 16.45 0.73 13.87
N LEU A 205 17.39 1.68 13.78
CA LEU A 205 17.32 2.73 12.78
C LEU A 205 17.41 2.18 11.35
N LEU A 206 18.32 1.22 11.12
CA LEU A 206 18.39 0.50 9.84
C LEU A 206 17.12 -0.28 9.57
N LYS A 207 16.58 -0.98 10.59
CA LYS A 207 15.36 -1.78 10.42
C LYS A 207 14.12 -0.92 10.11
N ILE A 208 14.02 0.27 10.69
CA ILE A 208 12.98 1.24 10.36
C ILE A 208 13.15 1.73 8.92
N ALA A 209 14.37 2.07 8.53
CA ALA A 209 14.67 2.49 7.16
C ALA A 209 14.26 1.41 6.14
N ASP A 210 14.67 0.17 6.35
CA ASP A 210 14.36 -0.95 5.46
C ASP A 210 12.85 -1.20 5.36
N TRP A 211 12.15 -1.32 6.49
CA TRP A 211 10.73 -1.65 6.48
C TRP A 211 9.82 -0.52 5.98
N VAL A 212 10.23 0.74 6.11
CA VAL A 212 9.51 1.86 5.48
C VAL A 212 9.72 1.83 3.97
N ASP A 213 10.89 1.41 3.52
CA ASP A 213 11.25 1.37 2.11
C ASP A 213 10.64 0.18 1.37
N ASP A 214 10.57 -0.99 2.01
CA ASP A 214 9.90 -2.18 1.47
C ASP A 214 8.45 -1.86 1.03
N ILE A 215 7.78 -0.87 1.64
CA ILE A 215 6.45 -0.40 1.23
C ILE A 215 6.48 0.21 -0.18
N ALA A 216 7.50 1.01 -0.52
CA ALA A 216 7.68 1.57 -1.85
C ALA A 216 8.08 0.47 -2.85
N ASP A 217 8.98 -0.44 -2.48
CA ASP A 217 9.38 -1.58 -3.32
C ASP A 217 8.18 -2.44 -3.72
N HIS A 218 7.32 -2.79 -2.74
CA HIS A 218 6.11 -3.55 -3.03
C HIS A 218 5.11 -2.74 -3.88
N ALA A 219 5.04 -1.42 -3.71
CA ALA A 219 4.21 -0.57 -4.57
C ALA A 219 4.72 -0.54 -6.03
N GLU A 220 6.03 -0.54 -6.20
CA GLU A 220 6.69 -0.69 -7.50
C GLU A 220 6.36 -2.04 -8.15
N ASN A 221 6.50 -3.13 -7.39
CA ASN A 221 6.19 -4.47 -7.85
C ASN A 221 4.73 -4.60 -8.30
N VAL A 222 3.78 -3.98 -7.58
CA VAL A 222 2.39 -3.90 -8.03
C VAL A 222 2.32 -3.24 -9.41
N ALA A 223 2.94 -2.08 -9.59
CA ALA A 223 2.95 -1.36 -10.87
C ALA A 223 3.55 -2.18 -12.02
N ASP A 224 4.60 -2.96 -11.75
CA ASP A 224 5.21 -3.88 -12.71
C ASP A 224 4.30 -5.04 -13.10
N TRP A 225 3.57 -5.61 -12.15
CA TRP A 225 2.56 -6.63 -12.46
C TRP A 225 1.40 -6.04 -13.28
N LEU A 226 0.95 -4.81 -12.97
CA LEU A 226 -0.04 -4.11 -13.78
C LEU A 226 0.48 -3.88 -15.21
N ARG A 227 1.74 -3.45 -15.35
CA ARG A 227 2.41 -3.29 -16.66
C ARG A 227 2.41 -4.60 -17.44
N SER A 228 2.76 -5.69 -16.77
CA SER A 228 2.79 -7.03 -17.36
C SER A 228 1.41 -7.52 -17.79
N MET A 229 0.33 -7.13 -17.11
CA MET A 229 -1.05 -7.44 -17.52
C MET A 229 -1.46 -6.73 -18.81
N ILE A 230 -0.98 -5.49 -19.02
CA ILE A 230 -1.35 -4.67 -20.19
C ILE A 230 -0.38 -4.82 -21.36
N ALA A 231 0.80 -5.40 -21.13
CA ALA A 231 1.77 -5.73 -22.16
C ALA A 231 1.20 -6.83 -23.07
N LYS A 232 1.03 -6.50 -24.35
CA LYS A 232 0.87 -7.46 -25.44
C LYS A 232 2.15 -7.44 -26.26
#